data_AF-S7RF54-F1
#
_entry.id   AF-S7RF54-F1
#
_cell.length_a   1.000
_cell.length_b   1.000
_cell.length_c   1.000
_cell.angle_alpha   90.00
_cell.angle_beta   90.00
_cell.angle_gamma   90.00
#
_symmetry.space_group_name_H-M   'P 1'
#
loop_
_entity.id
_entity.type
_entity.pdbx_description
1 polymer ?
#
loop_
_entity_poly.entity_id
_entity_poly.type
_entity_poly.pdbx_seq_one_letter_code
_entity_poly.pdbx_strand_id
1 'polypeptide(L)'
;MSIVPPSLTQWTEEHLSAIFEATNSQAFNQAFDAFIAPDAVITVNGVKTSVAQYKQQLQGEAFLEASATVKYDGAVEVPDSEKSPTEAGTVGVFYEATFYSELRVFGGAQASTASSSVNVMYVLFDFIY
;
A
#
# COMPACT_ATOMS: atom_id res chain seq x y z
N MET A 1 26.87 -6.26 12.35
CA MET A 1 25.91 -5.38 11.65
C MET A 1 24.55 -5.69 12.24
N SER A 2 23.95 -4.80 13.02
CA SER A 2 22.58 -5.02 13.51
C SER A 2 21.61 -4.62 12.41
N ILE A 3 20.85 -5.60 11.94
CA ILE A 3 19.64 -5.37 11.14
C ILE A 3 18.58 -4.89 12.12
N VAL A 4 18.34 -3.57 12.16
CA VAL A 4 17.19 -3.00 12.87
C VAL A 4 15.99 -3.18 11.95
N PRO A 5 14.92 -3.88 12.39
CA PRO A 5 13.72 -4.01 11.58
C PRO A 5 13.13 -2.62 11.30
N PRO A 6 12.58 -2.38 10.09
CA PRO A 6 11.88 -1.13 9.80
C PRO A 6 10.72 -0.93 10.78
N SER A 7 10.33 0.33 11.01
CA SER A 7 9.08 0.62 11.71
C SER A 7 7.89 0.12 10.90
N LEU A 8 6.73 -0.06 11.52
CA LEU A 8 5.53 -0.45 10.79
C LEU A 8 5.15 0.60 9.74
N THR A 9 5.39 1.89 10.03
CA THR A 9 5.26 2.98 9.06
C THR A 9 6.16 2.79 7.86
N GLN A 10 7.47 2.61 8.09
CA GLN A 10 8.44 2.45 7.00
C GLN A 10 8.10 1.23 6.15
N TRP A 11 7.76 0.11 6.79
CA TRP A 11 7.32 -1.09 6.09
C TRP A 11 6.07 -0.81 5.25
N THR A 12 5.09 -0.09 5.78
CA THR A 12 3.85 0.26 5.07
C THR A 12 4.12 1.12 3.84
N GLU A 13 4.94 2.16 3.97
CA GLU A 13 5.31 3.05 2.87
C GLU A 13 6.10 2.32 1.78
N GLU A 14 7.10 1.50 2.16
CA GLU A 14 7.89 0.73 1.19
C GLU A 14 7.02 -0.20 0.35
N HIS A 15 6.05 -0.87 0.97
CA HIS A 15 5.19 -1.82 0.28
C HIS A 15 4.09 -1.15 -0.54
N LEU A 16 3.50 -0.05 -0.06
CA LEU A 16 2.57 0.74 -0.87
C LEU A 16 3.26 1.32 -2.11
N SER A 17 4.48 1.85 -1.96
CA SER A 17 5.28 2.32 -3.10
C SER A 17 5.53 1.21 -4.11
N ALA A 18 5.92 0.01 -3.65
CA ALA A 18 6.13 -1.13 -4.53
C ALA A 18 4.87 -1.53 -5.33
N ILE A 19 3.68 -1.38 -4.75
CA ILE A 19 2.41 -1.65 -5.43
C ILE A 19 2.13 -0.58 -6.51
N PHE A 20 2.27 0.70 -6.17
CA PHE A 20 1.98 1.81 -7.10
C PHE A 20 3.02 1.93 -8.22
N GLU A 21 4.29 1.66 -7.93
CA GLU A 21 5.39 1.76 -8.90
C GLU A 21 5.50 0.50 -9.79
N ALA A 22 4.67 -0.51 -9.58
CA ALA A 22 4.68 -1.73 -10.37
C ALA A 22 4.26 -1.47 -11.84
N THR A 23 5.17 -1.71 -12.78
CA THR A 23 4.97 -1.43 -14.21
C THR A 23 4.31 -2.58 -14.99
N ASN A 24 4.03 -3.70 -14.34
CA ASN A 24 3.38 -4.85 -14.97
C ASN A 24 2.60 -5.70 -13.96
N SER A 25 1.67 -6.51 -14.46
CA SER A 25 0.79 -7.34 -13.62
C SER A 25 1.55 -8.29 -12.69
N GLN A 26 2.68 -8.84 -13.13
CA GLN A 26 3.46 -9.76 -12.29
C GLN A 26 4.10 -9.03 -11.11
N ALA A 27 4.77 -7.90 -11.35
CA ALA A 27 5.36 -7.06 -10.30
C ALA A 27 4.30 -6.55 -9.32
N PHE A 28 3.14 -6.12 -9.85
CA PHE A 28 2.01 -5.68 -9.04
C PHE A 28 1.52 -6.80 -8.12
N ASN A 29 1.29 -8.00 -8.67
CA ASN A 29 0.79 -9.13 -7.89
C ASN A 29 1.78 -9.52 -6.79
N GLN A 30 3.08 -9.54 -7.10
CA GLN A 30 4.13 -9.83 -6.11
C GLN A 30 4.18 -8.79 -5.00
N ALA A 31 4.13 -7.50 -5.33
CA ALA A 31 4.13 -6.43 -4.34
C ALA A 31 2.87 -6.47 -3.47
N PHE A 32 1.70 -6.71 -4.08
CA PHE A 32 0.44 -6.81 -3.36
C PHE A 32 0.41 -8.00 -2.41
N ASP A 33 0.83 -9.19 -2.87
CA ASP A 33 0.81 -10.41 -2.06
C ASP A 33 1.89 -10.40 -0.96
N ALA A 34 2.96 -9.61 -1.12
CA ALA A 34 3.95 -9.36 -0.08
C ALA A 34 3.45 -8.42 1.02
N PHE A 35 2.49 -7.55 0.69
CA PHE A 35 1.97 -6.52 1.58
C PHE A 35 0.68 -6.95 2.32
N ILE A 36 -0.27 -7.49 1.57
CA ILE A 36 -1.63 -7.74 2.06
C ILE A 36 -1.80 -9.23 2.35
N ALA A 37 -2.04 -9.55 3.62
CA ALA A 37 -2.38 -10.91 4.03
C ALA A 37 -3.68 -11.39 3.33
N PRO A 38 -3.82 -12.70 3.02
CA PRO A 38 -5.00 -13.24 2.34
C PRO A 38 -6.32 -12.98 3.08
N ASP A 39 -6.25 -12.83 4.40
CA ASP A 39 -7.36 -12.61 5.34
C ASP A 39 -7.37 -11.19 5.92
N ALA A 40 -6.64 -10.24 5.31
CA ALA A 40 -6.58 -8.87 5.76
C ALA A 40 -7.97 -8.21 5.79
N VAL A 41 -8.25 -7.47 6.86
CA VAL A 41 -9.44 -6.63 6.98
C VAL A 41 -9.15 -5.27 6.39
N ILE A 42 -9.66 -5.03 5.18
CA ILE A 42 -9.40 -3.78 4.44
C ILE A 42 -10.62 -2.86 4.56
N THR A 43 -10.37 -1.60 4.91
CA THR A 43 -11.39 -0.55 4.93
C THR A 43 -10.95 0.61 4.06
N VAL A 44 -11.70 0.89 2.99
CA VAL A 44 -11.46 2.02 2.08
C VAL A 44 -12.61 3.01 2.26
N ASN A 45 -12.29 4.26 2.61
CA ASN A 45 -13.29 5.31 2.85
C ASN A 45 -14.41 4.90 3.86
N GLY A 46 -14.05 4.12 4.89
CA GLY A 46 -15.00 3.63 5.90
C GLY A 46 -15.83 2.42 5.47
N VAL A 47 -15.68 1.93 4.24
CA VAL A 47 -16.36 0.73 3.73
C VAL A 47 -15.41 -0.46 3.78
N LYS A 48 -15.85 -1.54 4.44
CA LYS A 48 -15.11 -2.81 4.43
C LYS A 48 -15.12 -3.39 3.02
N THR A 49 -13.95 -3.71 2.50
CA THR A 49 -13.77 -4.29 1.17
C THR A 49 -13.02 -5.62 1.29
N SER A 50 -13.26 -6.55 0.38
CA SER A 50 -12.47 -7.78 0.33
C SER A 50 -11.08 -7.52 -0.26
N VAL A 51 -10.10 -8.34 0.11
CA VAL A 51 -8.76 -8.32 -0.49
C VAL A 51 -8.83 -8.36 -2.03
N ALA A 52 -9.70 -9.20 -2.59
CA ALA A 52 -9.89 -9.29 -4.04
C ALA A 52 -10.45 -8.01 -4.66
N GLN A 53 -11.44 -7.38 -4.03
CA GLN A 53 -12.01 -6.11 -4.50
C GLN A 53 -10.99 -4.97 -4.39
N TYR A 54 -10.22 -4.92 -3.31
CA TYR A 54 -9.17 -3.93 -3.15
C TYR A 54 -8.05 -4.11 -4.19
N LYS A 55 -7.63 -5.35 -4.44
CA LYS A 55 -6.66 -5.68 -5.49
C LYS A 55 -7.17 -5.23 -6.86
N GLN A 56 -8.44 -5.51 -7.18
CA GLN A 56 -9.06 -5.06 -8.43
C GLN A 56 -9.15 -3.54 -8.53
N GLN A 57 -9.45 -2.84 -7.44
CA GLN A 57 -9.47 -1.37 -7.42
C GLN A 57 -8.09 -0.80 -7.78
N LEU A 58 -7.04 -1.26 -7.10
CA LEU A 58 -5.67 -0.82 -7.35
C LEU A 58 -5.18 -1.22 -8.76
N GLN A 59 -5.57 -2.39 -9.27
CA GLN A 59 -5.25 -2.81 -10.64
C GLN A 59 -5.96 -1.96 -11.69
N GLY A 60 -7.23 -1.62 -11.48
CA GLY A 60 -8.01 -0.80 -12.41
C GLY A 60 -7.43 0.60 -12.58
N GLU A 61 -6.90 1.17 -11.49
CA GLU A 61 -6.18 2.45 -11.49
C GLU A 61 -4.80 2.28 -12.14
N ALA A 62 -3.98 1.33 -11.68
CA ALA A 62 -2.61 1.17 -12.15
C ALA A 62 -2.46 0.72 -13.63
N PHE A 63 -3.38 -0.08 -14.18
CA PHE A 63 -3.20 -0.70 -15.50
C PHE A 63 -3.51 0.22 -16.70
N LEU A 64 -4.13 1.38 -16.45
CA LEU A 64 -4.34 2.42 -17.47
C LEU A 64 -3.18 3.43 -17.53
N GLU A 65 -2.20 3.28 -16.62
CA GLU A 65 -1.16 4.25 -16.37
C GLU A 65 0.23 3.59 -16.50
N ALA A 66 1.15 4.26 -17.21
CA ALA A 66 2.51 3.82 -17.50
C ALA A 66 3.35 3.55 -16.25
N SER A 67 3.07 4.34 -15.21
CA SER A 67 3.78 4.39 -13.94
C SER A 67 2.98 5.24 -12.97
N ALA A 68 3.07 4.94 -11.68
CA ALA A 68 2.64 5.85 -10.63
C ALA A 68 3.79 6.16 -9.68
N THR A 69 3.74 7.33 -9.05
CA THR A 69 4.61 7.74 -7.95
C THR A 69 3.74 8.11 -6.77
N VAL A 70 4.18 7.76 -5.56
CA VAL A 70 3.44 8.07 -4.34
C VAL A 70 4.23 9.06 -3.49
N LYS A 71 3.53 10.07 -2.97
CA LYS A 71 4.04 11.01 -1.99
C LYS A 71 3.31 10.81 -0.68
N TYR A 72 4.05 10.55 0.39
CA TYR A 72 3.49 10.39 1.73
C TYR A 72 3.40 11.76 2.42
N ASP A 73 2.18 12.15 2.80
CA ASP A 73 1.90 13.43 3.47
C ASP A 73 1.89 13.29 4.99
N GLY A 74 1.81 12.07 5.50
CA GLY A 74 1.97 11.76 6.91
C GLY A 74 1.60 10.32 7.24
N ALA A 75 2.11 9.85 8.37
CA ALA A 75 1.78 8.55 8.91
C ALA A 75 1.57 8.63 10.43
N VAL A 76 0.69 7.79 10.95
CA VAL A 76 0.41 7.62 12.37
C VAL A 76 0.57 6.14 12.69
N GLU A 77 1.51 5.82 13.58
CA GLU A 77 1.77 4.47 14.06
C GLU A 77 1.33 4.34 15.51
N VAL A 78 0.53 3.32 15.79
CA VAL A 78 0.08 2.95 17.12
C VAL A 78 0.49 1.49 17.36
N PRO A 79 1.64 1.25 18.02
CA PRO A 79 2.07 -0.09 18.35
C PRO A 79 1.14 -0.75 19.38
N ASP A 80 0.92 -2.06 19.27
CA ASP A 80 0.14 -2.82 20.26
C ASP A 80 0.94 -3.11 21.54
N SER A 81 2.28 -3.01 21.48
CA SER A 81 3.18 -3.27 22.60
C SER A 81 4.41 -2.36 22.55
N GLU A 82 4.71 -1.69 23.66
CA GLU A 82 5.95 -0.90 23.81
C GLU A 82 7.22 -1.79 23.80
N LYS A 83 7.08 -3.08 24.12
CA LYS A 83 8.22 -4.02 24.17
C LYS A 83 8.60 -4.55 22.78
N SER A 84 7.65 -4.60 21.86
CA SER A 84 7.80 -5.09 20.50
C SER A 84 7.06 -4.20 19.51
N PRO A 85 7.48 -2.92 19.36
CA PRO A 85 6.68 -1.93 18.65
C PRO A 85 6.54 -2.20 17.14
N THR A 86 7.40 -3.04 16.58
CA THR A 86 7.43 -3.38 15.15
C THR A 86 6.73 -4.71 14.82
N GLU A 87 6.16 -5.41 15.81
CA GLU A 87 5.57 -6.75 15.59
C GLU A 87 4.06 -6.70 15.32
N ALA A 88 3.35 -5.79 15.98
CA ALA A 88 1.91 -5.62 15.84
C ALA A 88 1.50 -4.19 16.19
N GLY A 89 0.39 -3.74 15.61
CA GLY A 89 -0.09 -2.38 15.78
C GLY A 89 -0.88 -1.90 14.57
N THR A 90 -1.30 -0.64 14.62
CA THR A 90 -2.02 0.00 13.52
C THR A 90 -1.18 1.11 12.92
N VAL A 91 -1.12 1.17 11.59
CA VAL A 91 -0.52 2.26 10.84
C VAL A 91 -1.57 2.91 9.96
N GLY A 92 -1.80 4.20 10.16
CA GLY A 92 -2.57 5.05 9.23
C GLY A 92 -1.60 5.85 8.37
N VAL A 93 -1.71 5.74 7.05
CA VAL A 93 -0.88 6.51 6.10
C VAL A 93 -1.78 7.38 5.23
N PHE A 94 -1.37 8.63 5.05
CA PHE A 94 -1.97 9.59 4.13
C PHE A 94 -1.01 9.82 2.97
N TYR A 95 -1.50 9.65 1.74
CA TYR A 95 -0.66 9.80 0.56
C TYR A 95 -1.40 10.37 -0.63
N GLU A 96 -0.60 10.92 -1.54
CA GLU A 96 -1.01 11.36 -2.86
C GLU A 96 -0.33 10.46 -3.91
N ALA A 97 -1.12 9.70 -4.64
CA ALA A 97 -0.66 8.93 -5.79
C ALA A 97 -0.80 9.78 -7.05
N THR A 98 0.32 10.02 -7.73
CA THR A 98 0.34 10.64 -9.06
C THR A 98 0.58 9.55 -10.08
N PHE A 99 -0.35 9.43 -11.01
CA PHE A 99 -0.30 8.41 -12.03
C PHE A 99 -0.08 9.04 -13.40
N TYR A 100 0.76 8.42 -14.22
CA TYR A 100 1.17 8.94 -15.52
C TYR A 100 0.64 8.03 -16.62
N SER A 101 -0.27 8.52 -17.46
CA SER A 101 -0.83 7.70 -18.54
C SER A 101 0.13 7.53 -19.72
N GLU A 102 0.16 6.33 -20.31
CA GLU A 102 0.79 6.09 -21.62
C GLU A 102 0.01 6.77 -22.77
N LEU A 103 -1.28 7.05 -22.56
CA LEU A 103 -2.15 7.63 -23.57
C LEU A 103 -1.81 9.12 -23.75
N ARG A 104 -1.09 9.41 -24.83
CA ARG A 104 -0.81 10.77 -25.26
C ARG A 104 -2.03 11.36 -25.95
N VAL A 105 -2.70 12.33 -25.31
CA VAL A 105 -3.78 13.11 -25.94
C VAL A 105 -3.17 14.42 -26.42
N PHE A 106 -3.26 14.72 -27.72
CA PHE A 106 -2.58 15.86 -28.37
C PHE A 106 -1.07 15.94 -28.13
N GLY A 107 -0.39 14.81 -27.88
CA GLY A 107 1.08 14.74 -27.74
C GLY A 107 1.63 14.98 -26.34
N GLY A 108 0.79 15.26 -25.33
CA GLY A 108 1.19 15.33 -23.92
C GLY A 108 0.83 14.06 -23.14
N ALA A 109 1.71 13.63 -22.23
CA ALA A 109 1.35 12.64 -21.22
C ALA A 109 0.33 13.26 -20.26
N GLN A 110 -0.77 12.56 -19.99
CA GLN A 110 -1.75 12.99 -18.98
C GLN A 110 -1.32 12.44 -17.62
N ALA A 111 -1.38 13.28 -16.58
CA ALA A 111 -1.16 12.87 -15.20
C ALA A 111 -2.46 13.00 -14.41
N SER A 112 -2.80 11.97 -13.66
CA SER A 112 -3.88 11.94 -12.67
C SER A 112 -3.29 12.07 -11.28
N THR A 113 -3.99 12.72 -10.36
CA THR A 113 -3.59 12.73 -8.95
C THR A 113 -4.77 12.29 -8.09
N ALA A 114 -4.54 11.34 -7.18
CA ALA A 114 -5.52 10.88 -6.21
C ALA A 114 -4.94 10.94 -4.80
N SER A 115 -5.64 11.62 -3.89
CA SER A 115 -5.33 11.61 -2.47
C SER A 115 -6.12 10.51 -1.77
N SER A 116 -5.46 9.74 -0.92
CA SER A 116 -6.07 8.62 -0.21
C SER A 116 -5.51 8.48 1.21
N SER A 117 -6.23 7.71 2.02
CA SER A 117 -5.72 7.24 3.31
C SER A 117 -5.98 5.75 3.46
N VAL A 118 -5.01 5.04 4.03
CA VAL A 118 -5.08 3.61 4.29
C VAL A 118 -4.74 3.37 5.75
N ASN A 119 -5.55 2.54 6.41
CA ASN A 119 -5.26 2.05 7.76
C ASN A 119 -4.95 0.56 7.67
N VAL A 120 -3.74 0.18 8.10
CA VAL A 120 -3.25 -1.19 8.11
C VAL A 120 -3.14 -1.66 9.56
N MET A 121 -3.73 -2.81 9.86
CA MET A 121 -3.63 -3.44 11.17
C MET A 121 -2.74 -4.67 11.06
N TYR A 122 -1.64 -4.67 11.79
CA TYR A 122 -0.71 -5.78 11.91
C TYR A 122 -1.05 -6.59 13.16
N VAL A 123 -1.30 -7.88 12.97
CA VAL A 123 -1.60 -8.81 14.05
C VAL A 123 -0.50 -9.86 14.14
N LEU A 124 -0.13 -10.22 15.37
CA LEU A 124 0.73 -11.38 15.62
C LEU A 124 -0.07 -12.65 15.27
N PHE A 125 0.40 -13.40 14.28
CA PHE A 125 -0.10 -14.75 14.05
C PHE A 125 0.50 -15.69 15.11
N ASP A 126 -0.34 -16.17 16.02
CA ASP A 126 0.02 -17.30 16.87
C ASP A 126 0.18 -18.55 15.99
N PHE A 127 1.42 -18.94 15.69
CA PHE A 127 1.71 -20.26 15.17
C PHE A 127 1.40 -21.28 16.27
N ILE A 128 0.20 -21.86 16.25
CA ILE A 128 -0.09 -23.09 16.98
C ILE A 128 0.66 -24.22 16.25
N TYR A 129 1.79 -24.64 16.83
CA TYR A 129 2.51 -25.88 16.45
C TYR A 129 1.76 -27.13 16.93
#